data_AF-A0A358XV90-F1
#
_entry.id   AF-A0A358XV90-F1
#
_cell.length_a   1.000
_cell.length_b   1.000
_cell.length_c   1.000
_cell.angle_alpha   90.00
_cell.angle_beta   90.00
_cell.angle_gamma   90.00
#
_symmetry.space_group_name_H-M   'P 1'
#
loop_
_entity.id
_entity.type
_entity.pdbx_description
1 polymer ?
#
loop_
_entity_poly.entity_id
_entity_poly.type
_entity_poly.pdbx_seq_one_letter_code
_entity_poly.pdbx_strand_id
1 'polypeptide(L)'
;IGAEELAAKYEAEQNDYNALMVKALADRLAEAFAEHMHERVRKELWGYQQEEALSNEDLIKEAYKGIRPAPGYPACPDHSEKEILLKLLAAQDEIGVELTESYAMTPAATVSGFYFSHPDSKYFPVGKISEDQVSDLAERKDLPVDELSRLLSPNLN
;
A
#
# COMPACT_ATOMS: atom_id res chain seq x y z
N ILE A 1 15.75 -6.94 0.49
CA ILE A 1 16.71 -7.92 -0.14
C ILE A 1 17.75 -7.27 -1.06
N GLY A 2 17.93 -5.93 -1.06
CA GLY A 2 18.91 -5.27 -1.95
C GLY A 2 18.60 -5.46 -3.45
N ALA A 3 17.32 -5.56 -3.81
CA ALA A 3 16.91 -5.93 -5.17
C ALA A 3 17.39 -4.93 -6.23
N GLU A 4 17.38 -3.64 -5.92
CA GLU A 4 17.86 -2.59 -6.82
C GLU A 4 19.38 -2.69 -7.06
N GLU A 5 20.16 -2.91 -6.00
CA GLU A 5 21.62 -3.10 -6.08
C GLU A 5 21.97 -4.37 -6.87
N LEU A 6 21.25 -5.48 -6.63
CA LEU A 6 21.43 -6.73 -7.37
C LEU A 6 21.04 -6.57 -8.84
N ALA A 7 19.95 -5.87 -9.13
CA ALA A 7 19.52 -5.62 -10.49
C ALA A 7 20.54 -4.75 -11.24
N ALA A 8 21.02 -3.66 -10.63
CA ALA A 8 22.04 -2.79 -11.22
C ALA A 8 23.35 -3.56 -11.50
N LYS A 9 23.73 -4.48 -10.60
CA LYS A 9 24.86 -5.38 -10.83
C LYS A 9 24.64 -6.28 -12.05
N TYR A 10 23.49 -6.93 -12.15
CA TYR A 10 23.18 -7.79 -13.30
C TYR A 10 23.09 -7.01 -14.62
N GLU A 11 22.54 -5.79 -14.60
CA GLU A 11 22.51 -4.89 -15.76
C GLU A 11 23.93 -4.51 -16.21
N ALA A 12 24.84 -4.21 -15.27
CA ALA A 12 26.25 -3.94 -15.58
C ALA A 12 26.98 -5.15 -16.19
N GLU A 13 26.53 -6.37 -15.86
CA GLU A 13 27.01 -7.63 -16.43
C GLU A 13 26.31 -8.01 -17.75
N GLN A 14 25.43 -7.14 -18.30
CA GLN A 14 24.58 -7.40 -19.48
C GLN A 14 23.68 -8.64 -19.30
N ASN A 15 23.24 -8.90 -18.07
CA ASN A 15 22.37 -10.00 -17.69
C ASN A 15 20.96 -9.50 -17.35
N ASP A 16 20.26 -9.00 -18.36
CA ASP A 16 18.92 -8.41 -18.20
C ASP A 16 17.90 -9.40 -17.62
N TYR A 17 18.04 -10.69 -17.94
CA TYR A 17 17.16 -11.73 -17.40
C TYR A 17 17.22 -11.79 -15.87
N ASN A 18 18.43 -11.85 -15.29
CA ASN A 18 18.56 -11.89 -13.84
C ASN A 18 18.19 -10.55 -13.18
N ALA A 19 18.47 -9.42 -13.85
CA ALA A 19 18.04 -8.11 -13.37
C ALA A 19 16.51 -7.99 -13.25
N LEU A 20 15.78 -8.45 -14.28
CA LEU A 20 14.33 -8.50 -14.25
C LEU A 20 13.81 -9.54 -13.25
N MET A 21 14.47 -10.70 -13.17
CA MET A 21 14.06 -11.77 -12.25
C MET A 21 14.17 -11.34 -10.79
N VAL A 22 15.27 -10.66 -10.39
CA VAL A 22 15.42 -10.23 -9.00
C VAL A 22 14.42 -9.14 -8.63
N LYS A 23 14.10 -8.22 -9.55
CA LYS A 23 13.03 -7.22 -9.37
C LYS A 23 11.66 -7.91 -9.20
N ALA A 24 11.32 -8.86 -10.06
CA ALA A 24 10.07 -9.61 -9.97
C ALA A 24 9.95 -10.41 -8.66
N LEU A 25 11.03 -11.07 -8.23
CA LEU A 25 11.07 -11.79 -6.96
C LEU A 25 10.93 -10.85 -5.76
N ALA A 26 11.53 -9.67 -5.81
CA ALA A 26 11.38 -8.66 -4.77
C ALA A 26 9.91 -8.25 -4.59
N ASP A 27 9.21 -7.98 -5.69
CA ASP A 27 7.78 -7.65 -5.64
C ASP A 27 6.95 -8.81 -5.06
N ARG A 28 7.24 -10.06 -5.45
CA ARG A 28 6.54 -11.23 -4.88
C ARG A 28 6.79 -11.38 -3.38
N LEU A 29 8.01 -11.09 -2.91
CA LEU A 29 8.35 -11.15 -1.50
C LEU A 29 7.70 -10.01 -0.71
N ALA A 30 7.62 -8.81 -1.27
CA ALA A 30 6.93 -7.68 -0.64
C ALA A 30 5.43 -7.99 -0.42
N GLU A 31 4.76 -8.53 -1.44
CA GLU A 31 3.35 -8.95 -1.34
C GLU A 31 3.16 -10.12 -0.38
N ALA A 32 4.03 -11.13 -0.44
CA ALA A 32 3.98 -12.26 0.49
C ALA A 32 4.17 -11.81 1.95
N PHE A 33 5.04 -10.83 2.19
CA PHE A 33 5.20 -10.26 3.52
C PHE A 33 3.96 -9.46 3.93
N ALA A 34 3.35 -8.69 3.04
CA ALA A 34 2.10 -8.01 3.34
C ALA A 34 0.98 -8.99 3.77
N GLU A 35 0.82 -10.11 3.04
CA GLU A 35 -0.16 -11.15 3.39
C GLU A 35 0.15 -11.81 4.73
N HIS A 36 1.41 -12.21 4.94
CA HIS A 36 1.83 -12.86 6.18
C HIS A 36 1.72 -11.93 7.39
N MET A 37 2.12 -10.66 7.23
CA MET A 37 1.98 -9.65 8.27
C MET A 37 0.50 -9.42 8.59
N HIS A 38 -0.37 -9.34 7.58
CA HIS A 38 -1.79 -9.21 7.82
C HIS A 38 -2.34 -10.43 8.59
N GLU A 39 -1.99 -11.66 8.19
CA GLU A 39 -2.36 -12.88 8.93
C GLU A 39 -1.92 -12.79 10.41
N ARG A 40 -0.66 -12.42 10.66
CA ARG A 40 -0.15 -12.25 12.03
C ARG A 40 -0.86 -11.15 12.80
N VAL A 41 -1.27 -10.05 12.16
CA VAL A 41 -2.10 -9.03 12.80
C VAL A 41 -3.45 -9.62 13.22
N ARG A 42 -4.12 -10.36 12.33
CA ARG A 42 -5.43 -10.97 12.63
C ARG A 42 -5.35 -11.98 13.78
N LYS A 43 -4.30 -12.80 13.80
CA LYS A 43 -4.14 -13.94 14.72
C LYS A 43 -3.46 -13.57 16.03
N GLU A 44 -2.42 -12.74 15.98
CA GLU A 44 -1.50 -12.51 17.10
C GLU A 44 -1.55 -11.07 17.62
N LEU A 45 -1.27 -10.08 16.77
CA LEU A 45 -0.99 -8.72 17.24
C LEU A 45 -2.26 -7.95 17.59
N TRP A 46 -3.30 -8.08 16.76
CA TRP A 46 -4.64 -7.58 17.05
C TRP A 46 -5.52 -8.71 17.61
N GLY A 47 -5.37 -9.92 17.09
CA GLY A 47 -5.93 -11.12 17.72
C GLY A 47 -7.46 -11.22 17.68
N TYR A 48 -8.09 -10.65 16.66
CA TYR A 48 -9.55 -10.75 16.46
C TYR A 48 -9.98 -12.03 15.72
N GLN A 49 -9.03 -12.83 15.21
CA GLN A 49 -9.25 -14.14 14.60
C GLN A 49 -8.15 -15.15 14.99
N GLN A 50 -7.96 -15.42 16.28
CA GLN A 50 -6.86 -16.26 16.78
C GLN A 50 -6.90 -17.70 16.24
N GLU A 51 -8.10 -18.25 16.07
CA GLU A 51 -8.33 -19.62 15.58
C GLU A 51 -8.37 -19.73 14.05
N GLU A 52 -7.92 -18.70 13.32
CA GLU A 52 -7.87 -18.72 11.85
C GLU A 52 -6.92 -19.82 11.33
N ALA A 53 -7.43 -20.68 10.45
CA ALA A 53 -6.69 -21.75 9.80
C ALA A 53 -7.03 -21.79 8.31
N LEU A 54 -6.61 -20.76 7.56
CA LEU A 54 -6.85 -20.62 6.12
C LEU A 54 -5.71 -21.22 5.29
N SER A 55 -6.03 -21.78 4.11
CA SER A 55 -5.00 -22.14 3.13
C SER A 55 -4.47 -20.89 2.42
N ASN A 56 -3.35 -21.03 1.70
CA ASN A 56 -2.87 -19.93 0.85
C ASN A 56 -3.88 -19.54 -0.24
N GLU A 57 -4.66 -20.50 -0.79
CA GLU A 57 -5.73 -20.15 -1.74
C GLU A 57 -6.85 -19.37 -1.07
N ASP A 58 -7.18 -19.68 0.18
CA ASP A 58 -8.19 -18.94 0.94
C ASP A 58 -7.73 -17.52 1.28
N LEU A 59 -6.43 -17.33 1.59
CA LEU A 59 -5.83 -16.02 1.78
C LEU A 59 -5.90 -15.17 0.50
N ILE A 60 -5.57 -15.75 -0.66
CA ILE A 60 -5.67 -15.06 -1.97
C ILE A 60 -7.12 -14.69 -2.30
N LYS A 61 -8.09 -15.50 -1.86
CA LYS A 61 -9.53 -15.21 -1.98
C LYS A 61 -10.06 -14.25 -0.93
N GLU A 62 -9.20 -13.77 -0.03
CA GLU A 62 -9.54 -12.87 1.07
C GLU A 62 -10.63 -13.46 1.99
N ALA A 63 -10.58 -14.77 2.27
CA ALA A 63 -11.60 -15.47 3.06
C ALA A 63 -11.60 -15.15 4.57
N TYR A 64 -10.71 -14.26 5.02
CA TYR A 64 -10.63 -13.75 6.39
C TYR A 64 -11.61 -12.58 6.62
N LYS A 65 -11.72 -12.11 7.87
CA LYS A 65 -12.46 -10.88 8.20
C LYS A 65 -11.50 -9.70 8.26
N GLY A 66 -12.03 -8.52 8.00
CA GLY A 66 -11.23 -7.31 7.93
C GLY A 66 -10.59 -7.11 6.55
N ILE A 67 -10.02 -5.92 6.34
CA ILE A 67 -9.38 -5.51 5.09
C ILE A 67 -8.09 -4.75 5.38
N ARG A 68 -7.21 -4.70 4.37
CA ARG A 68 -5.95 -3.96 4.42
C ARG A 68 -5.79 -2.93 3.29
N PRO A 69 -6.63 -1.88 3.20
CA PRO A 69 -6.60 -0.93 2.09
C PRO A 69 -5.32 -0.11 2.08
N ALA A 70 -4.74 0.02 0.89
CA ALA A 70 -3.58 0.84 0.63
C ALA A 70 -4.01 2.16 -0.05
N PRO A 71 -3.44 3.32 0.32
CA PRO A 71 -3.70 4.55 -0.42
C PRO A 71 -3.31 4.42 -1.89
N GLY A 72 -4.02 5.10 -2.78
CA GLY A 72 -3.92 4.99 -4.23
C GLY A 72 -4.81 3.91 -4.86
N TYR A 73 -5.34 2.97 -4.08
CA TYR A 73 -6.33 2.01 -4.59
C TYR A 73 -7.73 2.64 -4.67
N PRO A 74 -8.67 2.06 -5.45
CA PRO A 74 -10.01 2.63 -5.61
C PRO A 74 -10.78 2.91 -4.32
N ALA A 75 -10.50 2.15 -3.25
CA ALA A 75 -11.12 2.34 -1.92
C ALA A 75 -10.53 3.50 -1.10
N CYS A 76 -9.35 3.98 -1.46
CA CYS A 76 -8.66 5.10 -0.85
C CYS A 76 -7.75 5.75 -1.92
N PRO A 77 -8.31 6.49 -2.90
CA PRO A 77 -7.57 6.88 -4.11
C PRO A 77 -6.50 7.95 -3.89
N ASP A 78 -6.57 8.67 -2.78
CA ASP A 78 -5.60 9.72 -2.46
C ASP A 78 -4.23 9.13 -2.10
N HIS A 79 -3.25 9.32 -2.97
CA HIS A 79 -1.89 8.81 -2.72
C HIS A 79 -1.16 9.52 -1.58
N SER A 80 -1.51 10.79 -1.29
CA SER A 80 -0.82 11.60 -0.27
C SER A 80 -1.02 11.08 1.15
N GLU A 81 -2.06 10.27 1.40
CA GLU A 81 -2.28 9.60 2.69
C GLU A 81 -1.11 8.68 3.11
N LYS A 82 -0.24 8.29 2.17
CA LYS A 82 1.00 7.57 2.50
C LYS A 82 1.93 8.37 3.39
N GLU A 83 1.96 9.70 3.27
CA GLU A 83 2.80 10.54 4.13
C GLU A 83 2.44 10.35 5.60
N ILE A 84 1.14 10.38 5.89
CA ILE A 84 0.61 10.21 7.25
C ILE A 84 0.98 8.81 7.76
N LEU A 85 0.78 7.78 6.94
CA LEU A 85 1.08 6.39 7.29
C LEU A 85 2.56 6.19 7.60
N LEU A 86 3.46 6.62 6.71
CA LEU A 86 4.89 6.42 6.90
C LEU A 86 5.43 7.24 8.07
N LYS A 87 4.91 8.46 8.27
CA LYS A 87 5.25 9.29 9.43
C LYS A 87 4.81 8.64 10.74
N LEU A 88 3.60 8.09 10.80
CA LEU A 88 3.09 7.41 11.99
C LEU A 88 3.95 6.20 12.38
N LEU A 89 4.48 5.48 11.39
CA LEU A 89 5.30 4.30 11.57
C LEU A 89 6.80 4.60 11.69
N ALA A 90 7.21 5.88 11.60
CA ALA A 90 8.60 6.29 11.47
C ALA A 90 9.36 5.48 10.40
N ALA A 91 8.70 5.21 9.26
CA ALA A 91 9.14 4.20 8.30
C ALA A 91 10.53 4.48 7.68
N GLN A 92 10.90 5.75 7.51
CA GLN A 92 12.23 6.11 7.02
C GLN A 92 13.31 5.74 8.04
N ASP A 93 13.10 6.05 9.32
CA ASP A 93 14.08 5.80 10.37
C ASP A 93 14.17 4.31 10.75
N GLU A 94 13.03 3.61 10.77
CA GLU A 94 12.94 2.21 11.22
C GLU A 94 13.28 1.21 10.11
N ILE A 95 12.87 1.48 8.87
CA ILE A 95 13.00 0.51 7.76
C ILE A 95 13.54 1.12 6.46
N GLY A 96 13.93 2.40 6.44
CA GLY A 96 14.53 3.06 5.28
C GLY A 96 13.57 3.31 4.12
N VAL A 97 12.25 3.28 4.35
CA VAL A 97 11.25 3.52 3.30
C VAL A 97 10.96 5.01 3.18
N GLU A 98 11.05 5.52 1.96
CA GLU A 98 10.82 6.93 1.61
C GLU A 98 9.70 7.09 0.58
N LEU A 99 9.19 8.32 0.43
CA LEU A 99 8.26 8.70 -0.63
C LEU A 99 8.93 9.62 -1.64
N THR A 100 8.67 9.37 -2.92
CA THR A 100 8.97 10.33 -3.99
C THR A 100 7.99 11.50 -3.96
N GLU A 101 8.28 12.54 -4.74
CA GLU A 101 7.36 13.68 -4.96
C GLU A 101 5.99 13.27 -5.54
N SER A 102 5.92 12.08 -6.15
CA SER A 102 4.68 11.50 -6.68
C SER A 102 4.03 10.49 -5.73
N TYR A 103 4.51 10.40 -4.48
CA TYR A 103 4.05 9.44 -3.47
C TYR A 103 4.25 7.96 -3.83
N ALA A 104 5.19 7.66 -4.72
CA ALA A 104 5.68 6.29 -4.88
C ALA A 104 6.62 5.97 -3.71
N MET A 105 6.62 4.71 -3.27
CA MET A 105 7.53 4.27 -2.20
C MET A 105 8.85 3.79 -2.78
N THR A 106 9.94 4.13 -2.10
CA THR A 106 11.29 3.63 -2.38
C THR A 106 11.79 2.86 -1.17
N PRO A 107 12.28 1.62 -1.32
CA PRO A 107 12.42 0.85 -2.57
C PRO A 107 11.09 0.48 -3.24
N ALA A 108 11.10 0.23 -4.56
CA ALA A 108 9.87 -0.04 -5.31
C ALA A 108 9.08 -1.26 -4.81
N ALA A 109 9.80 -2.30 -4.38
CA ALA A 109 9.22 -3.51 -3.80
C ALA A 109 8.80 -3.28 -2.33
N THR A 110 7.85 -2.38 -2.12
CA THR A 110 7.31 -1.99 -0.81
C THR A 110 5.79 -1.97 -0.86
N VAL A 111 5.15 -2.48 0.18
CA VAL A 111 3.69 -2.44 0.36
C VAL A 111 3.38 -1.71 1.66
N SER A 112 2.38 -0.84 1.65
CA SER A 112 1.89 -0.13 2.83
C SER A 112 0.37 0.02 2.76
N GLY A 113 -0.28 0.08 3.92
CA GLY A 113 -1.72 0.27 4.01
C GLY A 113 -2.21 0.33 5.45
N PHE A 114 -3.53 0.43 5.58
CA PHE A 114 -4.22 0.41 6.86
C PHE A 114 -4.71 -0.99 7.19
N TYR A 115 -5.12 -1.24 8.44
CA TYR A 115 -5.86 -2.44 8.83
C TYR A 115 -7.22 -2.04 9.41
N PHE A 116 -8.28 -2.67 8.93
CA PHE A 116 -9.63 -2.58 9.49
C PHE A 116 -10.10 -3.96 9.91
N SER A 117 -10.61 -4.10 11.14
CA SER A 117 -11.02 -5.39 11.71
C SER A 117 -12.54 -5.63 11.73
N HIS A 118 -13.34 -4.63 11.34
CA HIS A 118 -14.79 -4.75 11.36
C HIS A 118 -15.24 -5.85 10.38
N PRO A 119 -16.09 -6.81 10.78
CA PRO A 119 -16.44 -7.94 9.91
C PRO A 119 -17.15 -7.54 8.61
N ASP A 120 -17.83 -6.39 8.61
CA ASP A 120 -18.50 -5.85 7.41
C ASP A 120 -17.63 -4.90 6.58
N SER A 121 -16.37 -4.66 6.97
CA SER A 121 -15.47 -3.85 6.15
C SER A 121 -15.18 -4.55 4.83
N LYS A 122 -15.29 -3.84 3.72
CA LYS A 122 -15.07 -4.37 2.37
C LYS A 122 -14.36 -3.35 1.51
N TYR A 123 -13.62 -3.83 0.52
CA TYR A 123 -13.13 -2.97 -0.55
C TYR A 123 -14.30 -2.49 -1.41
N PHE A 124 -14.51 -1.17 -1.46
CA PHE A 124 -15.47 -0.55 -2.38
C PHE A 124 -14.80 0.63 -3.08
N PRO A 125 -15.02 0.85 -4.38
CA PRO A 125 -14.50 2.03 -5.04
C PRO A 125 -15.21 3.27 -4.53
N VAL A 126 -14.47 4.34 -4.24
CA VAL A 126 -15.05 5.66 -3.91
C VAL A 126 -15.86 6.21 -5.09
N GLY A 127 -15.43 5.92 -6.33
CA GLY A 127 -16.10 6.39 -7.54
C GLY A 127 -15.81 7.86 -7.82
N LYS A 128 -16.75 8.53 -8.48
CA LYS A 128 -16.64 9.95 -8.81
C LYS A 128 -17.12 10.83 -7.65
N ILE A 129 -16.39 11.91 -7.39
CA ILE A 129 -16.64 12.88 -6.31
C ILE A 129 -16.92 14.27 -6.92
N SER A 130 -17.75 15.05 -6.24
CA SER A 130 -18.11 16.41 -6.62
C SER A 130 -17.12 17.44 -6.06
N GLU A 131 -17.15 18.66 -6.62
CA GLU A 131 -16.26 19.76 -6.22
C GLU A 131 -16.44 20.18 -4.75
N ASP A 132 -17.66 20.05 -4.19
CA ASP A 132 -17.92 20.31 -2.77
C ASP A 132 -17.19 19.31 -1.87
N GLN A 133 -17.18 18.03 -2.22
CA GLN A 133 -16.45 16.99 -1.48
C GLN A 133 -14.93 17.20 -1.56
N VAL A 134 -14.41 17.64 -2.71
CA VAL A 134 -12.98 17.98 -2.85
C VAL A 134 -12.65 19.19 -1.99
N SER A 135 -13.50 20.21 -1.98
CA SER A 135 -13.28 21.43 -1.19
C SER A 135 -13.28 21.14 0.31
N ASP A 136 -14.24 20.34 0.80
CA ASP A 136 -14.29 19.88 2.21
C ASP A 136 -13.05 19.08 2.60
N LEU A 137 -12.61 18.15 1.74
CA LEU A 137 -11.42 17.35 2.00
C LEU A 137 -10.15 18.20 1.99
N ALA A 138 -10.06 19.19 1.11
CA ALA A 138 -8.93 20.12 1.05
C ALA A 138 -8.81 20.93 2.35
N GLU A 139 -9.92 21.45 2.87
CA GLU A 139 -9.97 22.15 4.16
C GLU A 139 -9.53 21.24 5.32
N ARG A 140 -10.03 20.00 5.37
CA ARG A 140 -9.67 19.03 6.42
C ARG A 140 -8.20 18.62 6.39
N LYS A 141 -7.56 18.69 5.21
CA LYS A 141 -6.15 18.34 5.00
C LYS A 141 -5.21 19.54 5.05
N ASP A 142 -5.74 20.76 5.19
CA ASP A 142 -4.98 22.00 5.08
C ASP A 142 -4.17 22.07 3.77
N LEU A 143 -4.82 21.69 2.66
CA LEU A 143 -4.23 21.69 1.32
C LEU A 143 -4.98 22.64 0.37
N PRO A 144 -4.29 23.24 -0.62
CA PRO A 144 -4.96 23.95 -1.71
C PRO A 144 -5.90 23.01 -2.49
N VAL A 145 -7.11 23.49 -2.80
CA VAL A 145 -8.12 22.72 -3.56
C VAL A 145 -7.57 22.25 -4.91
N ASP A 146 -6.78 23.08 -5.61
CA ASP A 146 -6.17 22.73 -6.89
C ASP A 146 -5.19 21.55 -6.78
N GLU A 147 -4.44 21.49 -5.67
CA GLU A 147 -3.49 20.41 -5.43
C GLU A 147 -4.23 19.08 -5.18
N LEU A 148 -5.25 19.10 -4.33
CA LEU A 148 -6.06 17.91 -4.07
C LEU A 148 -6.84 17.46 -5.31
N SER A 149 -7.34 18.41 -6.11
CA SER A 149 -8.00 18.14 -7.39
C SER A 149 -7.06 17.43 -8.37
N ARG A 150 -5.78 17.82 -8.42
CA ARG A 150 -4.78 17.14 -9.25
C ARG A 150 -4.56 15.70 -8.80
N LEU A 151 -4.41 15.48 -7.48
CA LEU A 151 -4.21 14.14 -6.91
C LEU A 151 -5.42 13.22 -7.13
N LEU A 152 -6.63 13.77 -7.01
CA LEU A 152 -7.89 13.05 -7.18
C LEU A 152 -8.46 13.16 -8.59
N SER A 153 -7.68 13.61 -9.57
CA SER A 153 -8.14 13.80 -10.96
C SER A 153 -8.87 12.59 -11.57
N PRO A 154 -8.49 11.31 -11.29
CA PRO A 154 -9.26 10.17 -11.78
C PRO A 154 -10.68 10.08 -11.18
N ASN A 155 -10.88 10.66 -10.00
CA ASN A 155 -12.12 10.63 -9.23
C ASN A 155 -13.00 11.87 -9.41
N LEU A 156 -12.56 12.92 -10.11
CA LEU A 156 -13.42 14.10 -10.33
C LEU A 156 -14.51 13.84 -11.36
N ASN A 157 -15.73 14.34 -11.09
CA ASN A 157 -16.88 14.33 -12.02
C ASN A 157 -16.63 15.20 -13.26
#